data_AF-A0A2J6EAU6-F1
#
_entry.id   AF-A0A2J6EAU6-F1
#
_cell.length_a   1.000
_cell.length_b   1.000
_cell.length_c   1.000
_cell.angle_alpha   90.00
_cell.angle_beta   90.00
_cell.angle_gamma   90.00
#
_symmetry.space_group_name_H-M   'P 1'
#
loop_
_entity.id
_entity.type
_entity.pdbx_description
1 polymer ?
#
loop_
_entity_poly.entity_id
_entity_poly.type
_entity_poly.pdbx_seq_one_letter_code
_entity_poly.pdbx_strand_id
1 'polypeptide(L)'
;MIRKLKINQINLEPLKRIICISDIHGDYSSFRTLLKKIGYRSELDYLFLLGDLCEKGKDSFRLVNYIIDLKKRGNVHIVEGNWDISSENLDDPLLIDYIVQREHSVFNQMLMNKGRHISEFKNITELKDFFLKNYKSIFDFFDALPTIIKTPEYIFVHAGILDNLEKTDRFTAITIKNFMNLGHKLSQTVICGHYIVSNYLELSSDLTYVPLNRNNIWSIDGGNSIRIGGQLNALIIQRNDKFENVEYAFVDKYPKKRVKQHYTPSVSENLETGIIQWPLYNIRVIERGKYFSKCYLEGGELLVQVKNEYISPDGLVISDHSSRKISVVKGDIVSVIDDSCSGYTYIKYGDKIGWAPKWIFKKNRI
;
A
#
# COMPACT_ATOMS: atom_id res chain seq x y z
N MET A 1 -17.95 15.19 -18.22
CA MET A 1 -16.79 15.87 -18.83
C MET A 1 -15.55 15.29 -18.17
N ILE A 2 -14.60 14.75 -18.93
CA ILE A 2 -13.39 14.11 -18.37
C ILE A 2 -12.52 15.16 -17.66
N ARG A 3 -12.21 14.94 -16.38
CA ARG A 3 -11.31 15.77 -15.57
C ARG A 3 -9.95 15.90 -16.24
N LYS A 4 -9.48 17.14 -16.38
CA LYS A 4 -8.15 17.47 -16.89
C LYS A 4 -7.10 17.40 -15.77
N LEU A 5 -5.83 17.34 -16.15
CA LEU A 5 -4.69 17.44 -15.24
C LEU A 5 -4.77 18.75 -14.46
N LYS A 6 -4.70 18.68 -13.13
CA LYS A 6 -4.65 19.84 -12.24
C LYS A 6 -3.31 19.88 -11.53
N ILE A 7 -2.50 20.89 -11.83
CA ILE A 7 -1.22 21.12 -11.17
C ILE A 7 -1.38 22.26 -10.18
N ASN A 8 -1.04 22.01 -8.92
CA ASN A 8 -0.98 23.02 -7.88
C ASN A 8 0.47 23.28 -7.48
N GLN A 9 0.95 24.51 -7.60
CA GLN A 9 2.30 24.88 -7.18
C GLN A 9 2.27 25.54 -5.81
N ILE A 10 3.10 25.06 -4.89
CA ILE A 10 3.22 25.59 -3.54
C ILE A 10 4.68 25.81 -3.18
N ASN A 11 4.93 26.70 -2.22
CA ASN A 11 6.23 26.86 -1.60
C ASN A 11 6.17 26.26 -0.19
N LEU A 12 7.22 25.55 0.19
CA LEU A 12 7.32 24.94 1.51
C LEU A 12 8.21 25.80 2.40
N GLU A 13 7.83 25.93 3.67
CA GLU A 13 8.73 26.48 4.67
C GLU A 13 9.98 25.58 4.79
N PRO A 14 11.20 26.14 4.69
CA PRO A 14 12.43 25.34 4.54
C PRO A 14 12.67 24.31 5.63
N LEU A 15 12.30 24.61 6.89
CA LEU A 15 12.63 23.79 8.06
C LEU A 15 11.50 22.88 8.54
N LYS A 16 10.31 22.96 7.93
CA LYS A 16 9.19 22.11 8.35
C LYS A 16 9.37 20.69 7.86
N ARG A 17 9.21 19.71 8.74
CA ARG A 17 9.25 18.28 8.37
C ARG A 17 8.16 17.96 7.33
N ILE A 18 8.51 17.18 6.31
CA ILE A 18 7.54 16.67 5.31
C ILE A 18 7.26 15.20 5.62
N ILE A 19 5.99 14.83 5.61
CA ILE A 19 5.53 13.45 5.76
C ILE A 19 4.68 13.11 4.54
N CYS A 20 5.02 12.03 3.84
CA CYS A 20 4.26 11.53 2.70
C CYS A 20 3.69 10.15 3.02
N ILE A 21 2.39 9.95 2.75
CA ILE A 21 1.67 8.67 2.92
C ILE A 21 0.84 8.46 1.65
N SER A 22 0.77 7.23 1.13
CA SER A 22 -0.03 6.89 -0.05
C SER A 22 -0.89 5.66 0.22
N ASP A 23 -1.89 5.42 -0.65
CA ASP A 23 -2.59 4.13 -0.79
C ASP A 23 -3.15 3.61 0.56
N ILE A 24 -3.82 4.50 1.30
CA ILE A 24 -4.37 4.18 2.62
C ILE A 24 -5.51 3.16 2.49
N HIS A 25 -6.27 3.23 1.39
CA HIS A 25 -7.32 2.28 1.04
C HIS A 25 -8.28 1.99 2.19
N GLY A 26 -8.89 3.03 2.75
CA GLY A 26 -9.90 2.86 3.81
C GLY A 26 -9.39 2.25 5.12
N ASP A 27 -8.08 2.10 5.34
CA ASP A 27 -7.54 1.61 6.61
C ASP A 27 -7.38 2.75 7.63
N TYR A 28 -8.53 3.21 8.14
CA TYR A 28 -8.59 4.28 9.14
C TYR A 28 -7.73 3.98 10.39
N SER A 29 -7.74 2.73 10.86
CA SER A 29 -7.05 2.33 12.09
C SER A 29 -5.53 2.42 11.93
N SER A 30 -4.99 1.87 10.83
CA SER A 30 -3.57 1.96 10.53
C SER A 30 -3.14 3.41 10.28
N PHE A 31 -3.93 4.21 9.56
CA PHE A 31 -3.61 5.62 9.35
C PHE A 31 -3.46 6.40 10.66
N ARG A 32 -4.42 6.26 11.57
CA ARG A 32 -4.36 6.89 12.91
C ARG A 32 -3.17 6.38 13.73
N THR A 33 -2.89 5.08 13.66
CA THR A 33 -1.75 4.47 14.37
C THR A 33 -0.42 4.97 13.83
N LEU A 34 -0.29 5.12 12.51
CA LEU A 34 0.90 5.63 11.85
C LEU A 34 1.15 7.09 12.23
N LEU A 35 0.14 7.96 12.12
CA LEU A 35 0.26 9.37 12.51
C LEU A 35 0.68 9.52 13.98
N LYS A 36 0.14 8.68 14.88
CA LYS A 36 0.57 8.65 16.29
C LYS A 36 2.01 8.16 16.44
N LYS A 37 2.40 7.10 15.73
CA LYS A 37 3.73 6.50 15.79
C LYS A 37 4.83 7.48 15.35
N ILE A 38 4.58 8.28 14.31
CA ILE A 38 5.54 9.26 13.79
C ILE A 38 5.48 10.61 14.51
N GLY A 39 4.60 10.74 15.52
CA GLY A 39 4.40 11.98 16.26
C GLY A 39 3.99 13.13 15.34
N TYR A 40 3.03 12.91 14.44
CA TYR A 40 2.53 13.94 13.52
C TYR A 40 1.90 15.11 14.28
N ARG A 41 2.28 16.33 13.90
CA ARG A 41 1.83 17.61 14.45
C ARG A 41 1.49 18.57 13.32
N SER A 42 0.20 18.84 13.12
CA SER A 42 -0.30 19.63 11.99
C SER A 42 0.28 21.05 11.88
N GLU A 43 0.73 21.62 12.99
CA GLU A 43 1.32 22.96 13.07
C GLU A 43 2.82 22.98 12.70
N LEU A 44 3.51 21.85 12.83
CA LEU A 44 4.96 21.72 12.57
C LEU A 44 5.29 20.96 11.28
N ASP A 45 4.35 20.14 10.81
CA ASP A 45 4.57 19.21 9.70
C ASP A 45 3.72 19.55 8.48
N TYR A 46 4.30 19.37 7.30
CA TYR A 46 3.53 19.17 6.08
C TYR A 46 3.18 17.69 5.93
N LEU A 47 1.90 17.38 5.75
CA LEU A 47 1.42 16.05 5.44
C LEU A 47 0.92 15.98 4.00
N PHE A 48 1.55 15.14 3.19
CA PHE A 48 1.14 14.83 1.83
C PHE A 48 0.48 13.46 1.79
N LEU A 49 -0.77 13.41 1.34
CA LEU A 49 -1.50 12.18 1.06
C LEU A 49 -1.57 11.97 -0.46
N LEU A 50 -0.94 10.90 -0.94
CA LEU A 50 -0.67 10.69 -2.36
C LEU A 50 -1.74 9.85 -3.06
N GLY A 51 -3.01 10.16 -2.83
CA GLY A 51 -4.15 9.47 -3.45
C GLY A 51 -4.49 8.12 -2.83
N ASP A 52 -5.52 7.49 -3.39
CA ASP A 52 -6.02 6.17 -3.01
C ASP A 52 -6.39 6.09 -1.52
N LEU A 53 -7.21 7.05 -1.10
CA LEU A 53 -7.74 7.17 0.23
C LEU A 53 -8.91 6.19 0.43
N CYS A 54 -9.65 5.91 -0.64
CA CYS A 54 -10.87 5.09 -0.64
C CYS A 54 -10.63 3.67 -1.18
N GLU A 55 -11.70 2.87 -1.11
CA GLU A 55 -11.79 1.49 -1.63
C GLU A 55 -10.81 0.48 -1.00
N LYS A 56 -11.04 -0.80 -1.28
CA LYS A 56 -10.25 -1.99 -0.85
C LYS A 56 -10.18 -2.28 0.67
N GLY A 57 -10.26 -1.27 1.54
CA GLY A 57 -10.37 -1.44 2.99
C GLY A 57 -11.79 -1.31 3.53
N LYS A 58 -11.92 -1.45 4.85
CA LYS A 58 -13.21 -1.59 5.54
C LYS A 58 -13.83 -0.26 6.00
N ASP A 59 -13.05 0.81 6.13
CA ASP A 59 -13.45 2.04 6.80
C ASP A 59 -13.23 3.31 5.93
N SER A 60 -13.35 3.18 4.61
CA SER A 60 -13.19 4.27 3.61
C SER A 60 -13.99 5.52 3.98
N PHE A 61 -15.29 5.40 4.27
CA PHE A 61 -16.14 6.55 4.57
C PHE A 61 -15.70 7.27 5.85
N ARG A 62 -15.31 6.52 6.89
CA ARG A 62 -14.77 7.08 8.13
C ARG A 62 -13.44 7.78 7.90
N LEU A 63 -12.55 7.19 7.10
CA LEU A 63 -11.26 7.75 6.75
C LEU A 63 -11.39 9.06 5.98
N VAL A 64 -12.29 9.12 4.98
CA VAL A 64 -12.54 10.33 4.19
C VAL A 64 -12.97 11.49 5.06
N ASN A 65 -13.97 11.30 5.92
CA ASN A 65 -14.43 12.34 6.84
C ASN A 65 -13.29 12.83 7.74
N TYR A 66 -12.49 11.89 8.26
CA TYR A 66 -11.32 12.23 9.08
C TYR A 66 -10.27 13.05 8.30
N ILE A 67 -9.98 12.70 7.05
CA ILE A 67 -9.01 13.43 6.21
C ILE A 67 -9.53 14.82 5.86
N ILE A 68 -10.83 14.97 5.55
CA ILE A 68 -11.45 16.28 5.32
C ILE A 68 -11.27 17.18 6.55
N ASP A 69 -11.51 16.65 7.74
CA ASP A 69 -11.31 17.40 8.99
C ASP A 69 -9.83 17.67 9.28
N LEU A 70 -8.93 16.74 8.93
CA LEU A 70 -7.49 16.94 9.05
C LEU A 70 -7.02 18.07 8.12
N LYS A 71 -7.56 18.15 6.91
CA LYS A 71 -7.22 19.18 5.92
C LYS A 71 -7.55 20.59 6.38
N LYS A 72 -8.62 20.76 7.17
CA LYS A 72 -8.98 22.07 7.76
C LYS A 72 -7.89 22.64 8.68
N ARG A 73 -6.89 21.85 9.08
CA ARG A 73 -5.75 22.27 9.92
C ARG A 73 -4.60 22.95 9.14
N GLY A 74 -4.71 23.06 7.82
CA GLY A 74 -3.85 23.92 6.99
C GLY A 74 -2.71 23.21 6.25
N ASN A 75 -1.88 22.42 6.94
CA ASN A 75 -0.66 21.84 6.34
C ASN A 75 -0.86 20.43 5.76
N VAL A 76 -2.07 20.11 5.29
CA VAL A 76 -2.38 18.81 4.66
C VAL A 76 -2.66 19.00 3.17
N HIS A 77 -1.77 18.44 2.39
CA HIS A 77 -1.78 18.44 0.94
C HIS A 77 -2.18 17.05 0.45
N ILE A 78 -3.06 17.00 -0.54
CA ILE A 78 -3.66 15.75 -0.98
C ILE A 78 -3.70 15.82 -2.50
N VAL A 79 -3.20 14.78 -3.18
CA VAL A 79 -3.44 14.56 -4.60
C VAL A 79 -4.47 13.45 -4.78
N GLU A 80 -5.18 13.47 -5.90
CA GLU A 80 -6.11 12.39 -6.26
C GLU A 80 -5.38 11.10 -6.64
N GLY A 81 -5.95 9.96 -6.25
CA GLY A 81 -5.59 8.64 -6.76
C GLY A 81 -6.63 8.08 -7.72
N ASN A 82 -6.35 6.91 -8.29
CA ASN A 82 -7.25 6.30 -9.27
C ASN A 82 -8.43 5.54 -8.63
N TRP A 83 -8.34 5.18 -7.35
CA TRP A 83 -9.42 4.55 -6.58
C TRP A 83 -10.22 5.54 -5.72
N ASP A 84 -9.87 6.82 -5.75
CA ASP A 84 -10.64 7.87 -5.12
C ASP A 84 -11.96 8.12 -5.88
N ILE A 85 -13.02 8.42 -5.13
CA ILE A 85 -14.33 8.72 -5.70
C ILE A 85 -14.37 10.11 -6.33
N SER A 86 -15.27 10.31 -7.28
CA SER A 86 -15.50 11.57 -7.98
C SER A 86 -16.96 11.66 -8.42
N SER A 87 -17.43 12.86 -8.77
CA SER A 87 -18.77 13.00 -9.34
C SER A 87 -18.91 12.25 -10.68
N GLU A 88 -17.82 12.07 -11.43
CA GLU A 88 -17.81 11.29 -12.68
C GLU A 88 -18.22 9.84 -12.45
N ASN A 89 -17.85 9.25 -11.30
CA ASN A 89 -18.24 7.88 -10.98
C ASN A 89 -19.76 7.74 -10.84
N LEU A 90 -20.48 8.81 -10.48
CA LEU A 90 -21.95 8.81 -10.37
C LEU A 90 -22.66 8.78 -11.73
N ASP A 91 -21.93 9.04 -12.81
CA ASP A 91 -22.42 8.97 -14.19
C ASP A 91 -22.03 7.64 -14.89
N ASP A 92 -21.29 6.76 -14.23
CA ASP A 92 -20.87 5.46 -14.78
C ASP A 92 -22.05 4.47 -14.80
N PRO A 93 -22.54 4.03 -15.99
CA PRO A 93 -23.63 3.07 -16.09
C PRO A 93 -23.42 1.77 -15.32
N LEU A 94 -22.17 1.40 -15.02
CA LEU A 94 -21.80 0.21 -14.26
C LEU A 94 -21.74 0.42 -12.74
N LEU A 95 -22.03 1.62 -12.23
CA LEU A 95 -21.92 1.94 -10.81
C LEU A 95 -22.81 1.03 -9.93
N ILE A 96 -24.03 0.72 -10.36
CA ILE A 96 -24.92 -0.16 -9.58
C ILE A 96 -24.29 -1.56 -9.45
N ASP A 97 -23.86 -2.14 -10.56
CA ASP A 97 -23.21 -3.46 -10.57
C ASP A 97 -21.92 -3.45 -9.73
N TYR A 98 -21.14 -2.38 -9.83
CA TYR A 98 -19.94 -2.16 -9.02
C TYR A 98 -20.26 -2.20 -7.52
N ILE A 99 -21.31 -1.49 -7.08
CA ILE A 99 -21.72 -1.44 -5.67
C ILE A 99 -22.23 -2.81 -5.21
N VAL A 100 -23.06 -3.47 -6.03
CA VAL A 100 -23.60 -4.81 -5.71
C VAL A 100 -22.47 -5.83 -5.52
N GLN A 101 -21.44 -5.80 -6.38
CA GLN A 101 -20.32 -6.74 -6.32
C GLN A 101 -19.33 -6.45 -5.18
N ARG A 102 -19.41 -5.27 -4.54
CA ARG A 102 -18.42 -4.80 -3.57
C ARG A 102 -19.09 -4.29 -2.30
N GLU A 103 -19.48 -5.23 -1.44
CA GLU A 103 -20.09 -4.96 -0.13
C GLU A 103 -19.33 -3.91 0.69
N HIS A 104 -18.00 -3.89 0.61
CA HIS A 104 -17.15 -2.96 1.35
C HIS A 104 -16.76 -1.68 0.58
N SER A 105 -17.33 -1.40 -0.60
CA SER A 105 -17.09 -0.13 -1.31
C SER A 105 -17.50 1.08 -0.48
N VAL A 106 -16.86 2.23 -0.72
CA VAL A 106 -17.20 3.48 -0.01
C VAL A 106 -18.65 3.90 -0.27
N PHE A 107 -19.19 3.60 -1.46
CA PHE A 107 -20.59 3.82 -1.80
C PHE A 107 -21.53 3.00 -0.90
N ASN A 108 -21.26 1.71 -0.68
CA ASN A 108 -22.03 0.91 0.26
C ASN A 108 -21.92 1.46 1.69
N GLN A 109 -20.73 1.88 2.12
CA GLN A 109 -20.56 2.50 3.43
C GLN A 109 -21.38 3.80 3.58
N MET A 110 -21.46 4.62 2.53
CA MET A 110 -22.27 5.84 2.48
C MET A 110 -23.79 5.54 2.47
N LEU A 111 -24.24 4.49 1.79
CA LEU A 111 -25.63 4.03 1.82
C LEU A 111 -26.01 3.54 3.23
N MET A 112 -25.20 2.66 3.82
CA MET A 112 -25.39 2.14 5.17
C MET A 112 -25.44 3.24 6.23
N ASN A 113 -24.61 4.29 6.10
CA ASN A 113 -24.65 5.44 7.01
C ASN A 113 -26.02 6.14 7.05
N LYS A 114 -26.80 6.07 5.96
CA LYS A 114 -28.16 6.61 5.87
C LYS A 114 -29.24 5.56 6.09
N GLY A 115 -28.88 4.34 6.50
CA GLY A 115 -29.81 3.22 6.64
C GLY A 115 -30.43 2.80 5.31
N ARG A 116 -29.71 2.96 4.19
CA ARG A 116 -30.16 2.60 2.84
C ARG A 116 -29.38 1.40 2.32
N HIS A 117 -29.99 0.66 1.40
CA HIS A 117 -29.38 -0.44 0.66
C HIS A 117 -29.47 -0.21 -0.86
N ILE A 118 -28.51 -0.75 -1.63
CA ILE A 118 -28.43 -0.53 -3.09
C ILE A 118 -29.68 -1.04 -3.82
N SER A 119 -30.32 -2.10 -3.32
CA SER A 119 -31.54 -2.68 -3.92
C SER A 119 -32.76 -1.75 -3.91
N GLU A 120 -32.71 -0.63 -3.18
CA GLU A 120 -33.80 0.35 -3.12
C GLU A 120 -33.79 1.32 -4.31
N PHE A 121 -32.73 1.34 -5.11
CA PHE A 121 -32.55 2.27 -6.23
C PHE A 121 -32.82 1.53 -7.54
N LYS A 122 -33.71 2.07 -8.39
CA LYS A 122 -34.12 1.40 -9.62
C LYS A 122 -33.18 1.64 -10.79
N ASN A 123 -32.46 2.75 -10.76
CA ASN A 123 -31.59 3.21 -11.84
C ASN A 123 -30.49 4.12 -11.29
N ILE A 124 -29.48 4.37 -12.12
CA ILE A 124 -28.32 5.20 -11.76
C ILE A 124 -28.72 6.64 -11.41
N THR A 125 -29.74 7.21 -12.06
CA THR A 125 -30.18 8.58 -11.82
C THR A 125 -30.67 8.76 -10.38
N GLU A 126 -31.53 7.85 -9.90
CA GLU A 126 -32.03 7.87 -8.51
C GLU A 126 -30.88 7.74 -7.50
N LEU A 127 -29.90 6.88 -7.80
CA LEU A 127 -28.73 6.66 -6.95
C LEU A 127 -27.82 7.89 -6.93
N LYS A 128 -27.57 8.49 -8.08
CA LYS A 128 -26.80 9.74 -8.24
C LYS A 128 -27.46 10.87 -7.47
N ASP A 129 -28.77 11.07 -7.63
CA ASP A 129 -29.51 12.10 -6.91
C ASP A 129 -29.42 11.91 -5.40
N PHE A 130 -29.49 10.67 -4.92
CA PHE A 130 -29.30 10.36 -3.52
C PHE A 130 -27.89 10.72 -3.03
N PHE A 131 -26.84 10.34 -3.75
CA PHE A 131 -25.46 10.64 -3.37
C PHE A 131 -25.19 12.14 -3.40
N LEU A 132 -25.62 12.85 -4.44
CA LEU A 132 -25.47 14.30 -4.53
C LEU A 132 -26.26 15.02 -3.44
N LYS A 133 -27.49 14.59 -3.12
CA LYS A 133 -28.28 15.19 -2.04
C LYS A 133 -27.62 15.05 -0.67
N ASN A 134 -27.01 13.90 -0.38
CA ASN A 134 -26.52 13.57 0.96
C ASN A 134 -25.02 13.85 1.17
N TYR A 135 -24.23 13.83 0.11
CA TYR A 135 -22.77 13.78 0.19
C TYR A 135 -22.06 14.67 -0.82
N LYS A 136 -22.75 15.69 -1.36
CA LYS A 136 -22.17 16.65 -2.32
C LYS A 136 -20.80 17.17 -1.88
N SER A 137 -20.65 17.55 -0.63
CA SER A 137 -19.41 18.12 -0.08
C SER A 137 -18.22 17.16 -0.14
N ILE A 138 -18.46 15.85 -0.08
CA ILE A 138 -17.42 14.82 -0.23
C ILE A 138 -17.00 14.71 -1.69
N PHE A 139 -17.96 14.65 -2.62
CA PHE A 139 -17.65 14.62 -4.05
C PHE A 139 -16.94 15.91 -4.49
N ASP A 140 -17.44 17.08 -4.06
CA ASP A 140 -16.82 18.38 -4.32
C ASP A 140 -15.38 18.42 -3.79
N PHE A 141 -15.12 17.82 -2.62
CA PHE A 141 -13.78 17.71 -2.06
C PHE A 141 -12.83 16.93 -2.98
N PHE A 142 -13.23 15.73 -3.43
CA PHE A 142 -12.40 14.91 -4.32
C PHE A 142 -12.25 15.53 -5.72
N ASP A 143 -13.31 16.17 -6.21
CA ASP A 143 -13.31 16.88 -7.49
C ASP A 143 -12.42 18.12 -7.47
N ALA A 144 -12.17 18.70 -6.31
CA ALA A 144 -11.24 19.81 -6.12
C ALA A 144 -9.77 19.37 -5.98
N LEU A 145 -9.47 18.10 -5.66
CA LEU A 145 -8.09 17.66 -5.42
C LEU A 145 -7.18 17.88 -6.64
N PRO A 146 -5.96 18.42 -6.48
CA PRO A 146 -4.99 18.47 -7.57
C PRO A 146 -4.56 17.06 -7.99
N THR A 147 -4.16 16.91 -9.26
CA THR A 147 -3.50 15.69 -9.75
C THR A 147 -2.04 15.66 -9.35
N ILE A 148 -1.39 16.82 -9.37
CA ILE A 148 0.03 16.97 -9.04
C ILE A 148 0.18 18.19 -8.13
N ILE A 149 0.99 18.04 -7.08
CA ILE A 149 1.47 19.17 -6.29
C ILE A 149 2.96 19.33 -6.56
N LYS A 150 3.38 20.53 -6.94
CA LYS A 150 4.76 20.85 -7.31
C LYS A 150 5.34 21.91 -6.36
N THR A 151 6.60 21.72 -6.02
CA THR A 151 7.46 22.66 -5.29
C THR A 151 8.77 22.83 -6.09
N PRO A 152 9.66 23.77 -5.73
CA PRO A 152 10.97 23.86 -6.36
C PRO A 152 11.79 22.57 -6.29
N GLU A 153 11.65 21.79 -5.21
CA GLU A 153 12.46 20.60 -4.93
C GLU A 153 11.74 19.28 -5.23
N TYR A 154 10.42 19.25 -5.04
CA TYR A 154 9.61 18.03 -5.06
C TYR A 154 8.42 18.09 -6.02
N ILE A 155 8.05 16.92 -6.54
CA ILE A 155 6.78 16.65 -7.22
C ILE A 155 6.07 15.54 -6.46
N PHE A 156 4.85 15.83 -6.01
CA PHE A 156 3.97 14.87 -5.35
C PHE A 156 2.88 14.47 -6.34
N VAL A 157 2.78 13.18 -6.65
CA VAL A 157 1.85 12.62 -7.63
C VAL A 157 1.46 11.22 -7.19
N HIS A 158 0.26 10.75 -7.54
CA HIS A 158 -0.18 9.42 -7.11
C HIS A 158 0.63 8.29 -7.77
N ALA A 159 0.73 8.24 -9.10
CA ALA A 159 1.41 7.14 -9.81
C ALA A 159 2.76 7.53 -10.40
N GLY A 160 2.84 8.63 -11.12
CA GLY A 160 4.08 9.05 -11.77
C GLY A 160 3.86 10.11 -12.84
N ILE A 161 4.88 10.37 -13.65
CA ILE A 161 4.82 11.33 -14.77
C ILE A 161 5.53 10.73 -15.99
N LEU A 162 5.36 11.33 -17.16
CA LEU A 162 6.22 11.05 -18.31
C LEU A 162 7.53 11.85 -18.19
N ASP A 163 8.28 11.97 -19.30
CA ASP A 163 9.50 12.80 -19.39
C ASP A 163 9.39 14.14 -18.64
N ASN A 164 8.24 14.82 -18.77
CA ASN A 164 7.93 16.10 -18.13
C ASN A 164 6.40 16.27 -17.92
N LEU A 165 6.02 17.36 -17.24
CA LEU A 165 4.61 17.64 -16.90
C LEU A 165 3.74 18.00 -18.12
N GLU A 166 4.31 18.58 -19.17
CA GLU A 166 3.56 18.98 -20.39
C GLU A 166 3.07 17.77 -21.18
N LYS A 167 3.86 16.69 -21.19
CA LYS A 167 3.48 15.42 -21.84
C LYS A 167 2.56 14.56 -20.98
N THR A 168 2.45 14.85 -19.69
CA THR A 168 1.73 13.99 -18.74
C THR A 168 0.25 14.37 -18.72
N ASP A 169 -0.64 13.45 -19.07
CA ASP A 169 -2.08 13.63 -18.86
C ASP A 169 -2.52 13.12 -17.46
N ARG A 170 -3.75 13.44 -17.05
CA ARG A 170 -4.29 13.04 -15.73
C ARG A 170 -4.33 11.53 -15.55
N PHE A 171 -4.79 10.79 -16.57
CA PHE A 171 -4.94 9.34 -16.48
C PHE A 171 -3.58 8.70 -16.28
N THR A 172 -2.57 9.12 -17.05
CA THR A 172 -1.18 8.71 -16.85
C THR A 172 -0.70 9.03 -15.44
N ALA A 173 -0.93 10.27 -14.96
CA ALA A 173 -0.45 10.70 -13.64
C ALA A 173 -0.98 9.88 -12.45
N ILE A 174 -2.15 9.26 -12.61
CA ILE A 174 -2.80 8.45 -11.56
C ILE A 174 -2.77 6.95 -11.86
N THR A 175 -2.29 6.48 -13.03
CA THR A 175 -2.34 5.04 -13.36
C THR A 175 -1.04 4.44 -13.87
N ILE A 176 -0.03 5.25 -14.22
CA ILE A 176 1.22 4.74 -14.79
C ILE A 176 1.87 3.71 -13.87
N LYS A 177 2.13 2.52 -14.42
CA LYS A 177 2.76 1.42 -13.69
C LYS A 177 4.27 1.45 -13.94
N ASN A 178 5.02 0.86 -13.01
CA ASN A 178 6.47 0.69 -13.15
C ASN A 178 7.25 2.01 -13.36
N PHE A 179 6.73 3.13 -12.85
CA PHE A 179 7.28 4.47 -13.08
C PHE A 179 8.76 4.62 -12.69
N MET A 180 9.19 4.04 -11.56
CA MET A 180 10.59 4.09 -11.12
C MET A 180 11.59 3.56 -12.17
N ASN A 181 11.20 2.55 -12.95
CA ASN A 181 12.04 2.01 -14.03
C ASN A 181 11.90 2.78 -15.35
N LEU A 182 10.78 3.48 -15.56
CA LEU A 182 10.58 4.37 -16.70
C LEU A 182 11.37 5.68 -16.57
N GLY A 183 11.45 6.22 -15.36
CA GLY A 183 12.17 7.46 -15.06
C GLY A 183 11.48 8.73 -15.56
N HIS A 184 12.14 9.87 -15.35
CA HIS A 184 11.74 11.19 -15.85
C HIS A 184 12.97 12.08 -16.11
N LYS A 185 12.77 13.27 -16.71
CA LYS A 185 13.86 14.21 -17.06
C LYS A 185 13.90 15.48 -16.22
N LEU A 186 13.02 15.60 -15.23
CA LEU A 186 12.98 16.74 -14.31
C LEU A 186 14.07 16.65 -13.23
N SER A 187 14.54 17.81 -12.75
CA SER A 187 15.51 17.91 -11.65
C SER A 187 14.92 17.63 -10.27
N GLN A 188 13.60 17.74 -10.14
CA GLN A 188 12.86 17.60 -8.89
C GLN A 188 12.74 16.13 -8.49
N THR A 189 12.74 15.86 -7.18
CA THR A 189 12.46 14.52 -6.67
C THR A 189 10.96 14.23 -6.77
N VAL A 190 10.59 13.13 -7.42
CA VAL A 190 9.18 12.69 -7.50
C VAL A 190 8.88 11.72 -6.37
N ILE A 191 7.79 11.95 -5.63
CA ILE A 191 7.31 11.06 -4.57
C ILE A 191 5.92 10.56 -4.97
N CYS A 192 5.76 9.25 -5.05
CA CYS A 192 4.55 8.59 -5.53
C CYS A 192 4.19 7.29 -4.79
N GLY A 193 2.94 6.88 -4.94
CA GLY A 193 2.37 5.62 -4.46
C GLY A 193 2.02 4.69 -5.62
N HIS A 194 0.79 4.13 -5.61
CA HIS A 194 0.11 3.34 -6.66
C HIS A 194 0.74 1.99 -7.03
N TYR A 195 2.02 2.01 -7.41
CA TYR A 195 2.73 0.80 -7.79
C TYR A 195 3.47 0.26 -6.58
N ILE A 196 2.85 -0.74 -5.95
CA ILE A 196 3.35 -1.40 -4.75
C ILE A 196 4.84 -1.73 -4.86
N VAL A 197 5.61 -1.31 -3.85
CA VAL A 197 7.08 -1.35 -3.88
C VAL A 197 7.66 -2.74 -4.15
N SER A 198 6.99 -3.81 -3.71
CA SER A 198 7.47 -5.18 -3.93
C SER A 198 7.52 -5.57 -5.40
N ASN A 199 6.74 -4.89 -6.27
CA ASN A 199 6.76 -5.14 -7.70
C ASN A 199 8.05 -4.64 -8.39
N TYR A 200 8.85 -3.80 -7.72
CA TYR A 200 10.15 -3.33 -8.22
C TYR A 200 11.32 -4.24 -7.81
N LEU A 201 11.06 -5.27 -7.01
CA LEU A 201 12.09 -6.17 -6.50
C LEU A 201 12.36 -7.30 -7.50
N GLU A 202 13.63 -7.65 -7.67
CA GLU A 202 14.01 -8.86 -8.39
C GLU A 202 13.49 -10.09 -7.64
N LEU A 203 13.08 -11.12 -8.38
CA LEU A 203 12.50 -12.33 -7.79
C LEU A 203 13.45 -13.05 -6.82
N SER A 204 14.77 -12.87 -6.95
CA SER A 204 15.78 -13.44 -6.05
C SER A 204 16.01 -12.62 -4.76
N SER A 205 15.39 -11.45 -4.61
CA SER A 205 15.58 -10.55 -3.48
C SER A 205 14.79 -10.93 -2.24
N ASP A 206 15.08 -10.27 -1.11
CA ASP A 206 14.25 -10.34 0.09
C ASP A 206 12.94 -9.55 -0.12
N LEU A 207 11.80 -10.17 0.17
CA LEU A 207 10.52 -9.49 0.12
C LEU A 207 10.45 -8.41 1.20
N THR A 208 10.21 -7.17 0.76
CA THR A 208 9.96 -6.03 1.63
C THR A 208 8.89 -5.11 1.06
N TYR A 209 8.31 -4.30 1.95
CA TYR A 209 7.33 -3.27 1.61
C TYR A 209 7.78 -1.87 2.04
N VAL A 210 9.08 -1.67 2.33
CA VAL A 210 9.61 -0.35 2.68
C VAL A 210 9.73 0.56 1.45
N PRO A 211 9.66 1.90 1.62
CA PRO A 211 9.87 2.84 0.53
C PRO A 211 11.18 2.61 -0.23
N LEU A 212 11.15 2.75 -1.55
CA LEU A 212 12.31 2.61 -2.43
C LEU A 212 12.65 3.95 -3.08
N ASN A 213 13.96 4.22 -3.21
CA ASN A 213 14.47 5.39 -3.92
C ASN A 213 15.43 4.98 -5.04
N ARG A 214 15.12 5.36 -6.28
CA ARG A 214 16.01 5.23 -7.44
C ARG A 214 15.73 6.38 -8.40
N ASN A 215 16.77 6.91 -9.04
CA ASN A 215 16.64 7.91 -10.12
C ASN A 215 15.76 9.13 -9.73
N ASN A 216 15.93 9.67 -8.52
CA ASN A 216 15.13 10.76 -7.96
C ASN A 216 13.62 10.46 -7.86
N ILE A 217 13.25 9.19 -7.72
CA ILE A 217 11.88 8.73 -7.52
C ILE A 217 11.80 7.98 -6.20
N TRP A 218 10.94 8.44 -5.31
CA TRP A 218 10.47 7.68 -4.15
C TRP A 218 9.13 7.01 -4.46
N SER A 219 9.10 5.67 -4.42
CA SER A 219 7.86 4.91 -4.39
C SER A 219 7.58 4.44 -2.97
N ILE A 220 6.39 4.74 -2.46
CA ILE A 220 6.06 4.56 -1.04
C ILE A 220 4.87 3.63 -0.77
N ASP A 221 4.21 3.09 -1.80
CA ASP A 221 3.07 2.18 -1.62
C ASP A 221 3.52 0.83 -1.03
N GLY A 222 3.21 0.60 0.24
CA GLY A 222 3.53 -0.63 0.97
C GLY A 222 2.56 -1.79 0.74
N GLY A 223 1.64 -1.70 -0.22
CA GLY A 223 0.64 -2.70 -0.52
C GLY A 223 -0.43 -2.83 0.57
N ASN A 224 -0.73 -1.73 1.28
CA ASN A 224 -1.69 -1.73 2.37
C ASN A 224 -3.07 -2.22 1.90
N SER A 225 -3.70 -3.12 2.66
CA SER A 225 -4.98 -3.76 2.32
C SER A 225 -5.02 -4.58 1.01
N ILE A 226 -3.95 -4.62 0.22
CA ILE A 226 -3.89 -5.34 -1.07
C ILE A 226 -3.02 -6.59 -0.97
N ARG A 227 -1.80 -6.45 -0.42
CA ARG A 227 -0.81 -7.53 -0.38
C ARG A 227 -0.78 -8.21 0.98
N ILE A 228 -0.54 -9.51 0.97
CA ILE A 228 -0.24 -10.27 2.18
C ILE A 228 1.14 -9.85 2.69
N GLY A 229 1.21 -9.48 3.97
CA GLY A 229 2.38 -8.86 4.57
C GLY A 229 2.53 -7.36 4.28
N GLY A 230 1.58 -6.76 3.54
CA GLY A 230 1.57 -5.33 3.22
C GLY A 230 1.51 -4.43 4.47
N GLN A 231 1.88 -3.18 4.29
CA GLN A 231 1.96 -2.18 5.37
C GLN A 231 1.56 -0.79 4.87
N LEU A 232 1.10 0.06 5.78
CA LEU A 232 0.97 1.48 5.50
C LEU A 232 2.28 2.19 5.83
N ASN A 233 2.86 2.85 4.83
CA ASN A 233 4.13 3.58 4.91
C ASN A 233 3.94 5.07 5.16
N ALA A 234 4.91 5.66 5.82
CA ALA A 234 5.19 7.09 5.82
C ALA A 234 6.65 7.31 5.42
N LEU A 235 6.88 8.09 4.36
CA LEU A 235 8.19 8.66 4.06
C LEU A 235 8.31 10.00 4.80
N ILE A 236 9.42 10.22 5.49
CA ILE A 236 9.61 11.36 6.40
C ILE A 236 10.87 12.09 5.97
N ILE A 237 10.73 13.33 5.51
CA ILE A 237 11.85 14.19 5.14
C ILE A 237 12.04 15.20 6.26
N GLN A 238 13.09 14.97 7.04
CA GLN A 238 13.56 15.88 8.08
C GLN A 238 14.39 16.97 7.41
N ARG A 239 14.01 18.24 7.61
CA ARG A 239 14.70 19.38 7.02
C ARG A 239 15.37 20.19 8.12
N ASN A 240 16.66 20.48 7.95
CA ASN A 240 17.40 21.44 8.76
C ASN A 240 18.23 22.35 7.86
N ASP A 241 18.86 23.38 8.44
CA ASP A 241 19.59 24.42 7.70
C ASP A 241 20.75 23.90 6.81
N LYS A 242 21.20 22.65 7.00
CA LYS A 242 22.43 22.11 6.38
C LYS A 242 22.22 20.82 5.58
N PHE A 243 21.20 20.03 5.89
CA PHE A 243 20.93 18.76 5.23
C PHE A 243 19.46 18.34 5.35
N GLU A 244 19.02 17.55 4.38
CA GLU A 244 17.78 16.78 4.46
C GLU A 244 18.11 15.33 4.84
N ASN A 245 17.42 14.79 5.83
CA ASN A 245 17.49 13.36 6.16
C ASN A 245 16.15 12.69 5.82
N VAL A 246 16.21 11.60 5.08
CA VAL A 246 15.01 10.83 4.71
C VAL A 246 14.92 9.58 5.56
N GLU A 247 13.85 9.48 6.33
CA GLU A 247 13.49 8.34 7.16
C GLU A 247 12.17 7.75 6.65
N TYR A 248 11.83 6.57 7.16
CA TYR A 248 10.50 6.02 6.95
C TYR A 248 10.00 5.32 8.20
N ALA A 249 8.68 5.25 8.31
CA ALA A 249 7.99 4.47 9.32
C ALA A 249 6.84 3.72 8.67
N PHE A 250 6.44 2.61 9.28
CA PHE A 250 5.30 1.85 8.81
C PHE A 250 4.52 1.21 9.94
N VAL A 251 3.27 0.85 9.65
CA VAL A 251 2.42 0.03 10.52
C VAL A 251 1.75 -1.06 9.70
N ASP A 252 1.43 -2.16 10.35
CA ASP A 252 0.68 -3.27 9.76
C ASP A 252 -0.45 -3.69 10.72
N LYS A 253 -1.45 -4.39 10.17
CA LYS A 253 -2.64 -4.85 10.90
C LYS A 253 -2.49 -6.22 11.56
N TYR A 254 -1.31 -6.84 11.47
CA TYR A 254 -1.13 -8.23 11.85
C TYR A 254 -1.00 -8.40 13.37
N PRO A 255 -1.53 -9.49 13.94
CA PRO A 255 -1.33 -9.82 15.34
C PRO A 255 0.15 -9.86 15.70
N LYS A 256 0.48 -9.30 16.86
CA LYS A 256 1.87 -9.27 17.36
C LYS A 256 2.13 -10.45 18.30
N LYS A 257 3.23 -11.17 18.12
CA LYS A 257 3.70 -12.20 19.05
C LYS A 257 5.13 -11.92 19.51
N ARG A 258 5.41 -12.22 20.77
CA ARG A 258 6.76 -12.14 21.33
C ARG A 258 7.51 -13.44 21.08
N VAL A 259 8.70 -13.32 20.49
CA VAL A 259 9.63 -14.42 20.27
C VAL A 259 10.16 -14.92 21.61
N LYS A 260 10.08 -16.24 21.85
CA LYS A 260 10.51 -16.89 23.11
C LYS A 260 11.86 -17.58 22.99
N GLN A 261 12.28 -17.90 21.78
CA GLN A 261 13.57 -18.55 21.47
C GLN A 261 14.20 -17.91 20.22
N HIS A 262 15.52 -17.78 20.22
CA HIS A 262 16.26 -17.28 19.05
C HIS A 262 16.27 -18.31 17.93
N TYR A 263 16.21 -17.85 16.69
CA TYR A 263 16.37 -18.69 15.51
C TYR A 263 17.18 -17.93 14.47
N THR A 264 18.15 -18.62 13.88
CA THR A 264 18.87 -18.16 12.70
C THR A 264 18.89 -19.33 11.71
N PRO A 265 18.33 -19.18 10.50
CA PRO A 265 18.35 -20.22 9.50
C PRO A 265 19.79 -20.52 9.07
N SER A 266 20.08 -21.78 8.84
CA SER A 266 21.32 -22.21 8.18
C SER A 266 21.38 -21.69 6.73
N VAL A 267 22.58 -21.65 6.15
CA VAL A 267 22.76 -21.29 4.73
C VAL A 267 21.94 -22.22 3.84
N SER A 268 21.93 -23.53 4.13
CA SER A 268 21.16 -24.54 3.41
C SER A 268 19.65 -24.30 3.42
N GLU A 269 19.10 -23.75 4.52
CA GLU A 269 17.66 -23.42 4.59
C GLU A 269 17.26 -22.26 3.67
N ASN A 270 18.23 -21.47 3.21
CA ASN A 270 18.02 -20.29 2.39
C ASN A 270 18.78 -20.32 1.04
N LEU A 271 19.21 -21.50 0.56
CA LEU A 271 19.84 -21.62 -0.77
C LEU A 271 18.84 -21.36 -1.92
N GLU A 272 17.58 -21.71 -1.72
CA GLU A 272 16.55 -21.78 -2.76
C GLU A 272 15.41 -20.85 -2.38
N THR A 273 15.68 -19.55 -2.47
CA THR A 273 14.76 -18.51 -2.01
C THR A 273 14.51 -17.43 -3.05
N GLY A 274 13.37 -16.78 -2.90
CA GLY A 274 12.87 -15.75 -3.78
C GLY A 274 11.46 -15.31 -3.39
N ILE A 275 10.97 -14.33 -4.13
CA ILE A 275 9.66 -13.73 -4.05
C ILE A 275 8.74 -14.46 -5.01
N ILE A 276 7.61 -14.94 -4.50
CA ILE A 276 6.56 -15.58 -5.29
C ILE A 276 5.34 -14.67 -5.21
N GLN A 277 4.98 -14.04 -6.32
CA GLN A 277 3.91 -13.06 -6.37
C GLN A 277 3.13 -13.12 -7.67
N TRP A 278 1.84 -12.77 -7.61
CA TRP A 278 1.01 -12.66 -8.80
C TRP A 278 1.63 -11.66 -9.80
N PRO A 279 1.68 -11.98 -11.12
CA PRO A 279 1.02 -13.11 -11.79
C PRO A 279 1.84 -14.42 -11.86
N LEU A 280 3.04 -14.48 -11.28
CA LEU A 280 3.94 -15.63 -11.35
C LEU A 280 3.63 -16.63 -10.24
N TYR A 281 2.54 -17.38 -10.40
CA TYR A 281 2.14 -18.44 -9.46
C TYR A 281 2.33 -19.86 -9.98
N ASN A 282 2.64 -20.01 -11.27
CA ASN A 282 2.91 -21.32 -11.83
C ASN A 282 4.24 -21.85 -11.30
N ILE A 283 4.22 -23.08 -10.81
CA ILE A 283 5.41 -23.76 -10.30
C ILE A 283 5.52 -25.17 -10.88
N ARG A 284 6.76 -25.63 -11.06
CA ARG A 284 7.07 -27.03 -11.31
C ARG A 284 7.72 -27.63 -10.08
N VAL A 285 7.01 -28.53 -9.40
CA VAL A 285 7.53 -29.22 -8.23
C VAL A 285 8.64 -30.20 -8.64
N ILE A 286 9.79 -30.10 -7.99
CA ILE A 286 10.96 -30.96 -8.21
C ILE A 286 11.07 -32.01 -7.12
N GLU A 287 10.89 -31.59 -5.86
CA GLU A 287 11.02 -32.47 -4.70
C GLU A 287 10.01 -32.08 -3.63
N ARG A 288 9.28 -33.07 -3.10
CA ARG A 288 8.34 -32.89 -1.99
C ARG A 288 9.06 -33.08 -0.66
N GLY A 289 9.22 -32.02 0.12
CA GLY A 289 9.75 -32.09 1.47
C GLY A 289 8.66 -32.11 2.54
N LYS A 290 9.07 -32.30 3.81
CA LYS A 290 8.16 -32.40 4.96
C LYS A 290 7.28 -31.16 5.16
N TYR A 291 7.86 -29.97 5.05
CA TYR A 291 7.16 -28.70 5.27
C TYR A 291 7.14 -27.80 4.04
N PHE A 292 8.18 -27.87 3.22
CA PHE A 292 8.35 -27.10 1.99
C PHE A 292 8.64 -28.06 0.84
N SER A 293 8.14 -27.73 -0.34
CA SER A 293 8.49 -28.40 -1.59
C SER A 293 9.46 -27.52 -2.35
N LYS A 294 10.45 -28.13 -2.99
CA LYS A 294 11.39 -27.46 -3.88
C LYS A 294 10.76 -27.37 -5.27
N CYS A 295 10.74 -26.17 -5.83
CA CYS A 295 10.00 -25.85 -7.04
C CYS A 295 10.80 -24.92 -7.95
N TYR A 296 10.61 -25.04 -9.26
CA TYR A 296 10.95 -23.96 -10.19
C TYR A 296 9.75 -23.04 -10.34
N LEU A 297 9.97 -21.74 -10.27
CA LEU A 297 8.98 -20.73 -10.62
C LEU A 297 9.00 -20.50 -12.13
N GLU A 298 7.87 -20.66 -12.81
CA GLU A 298 7.78 -20.34 -14.24
C GLU A 298 7.92 -18.82 -14.46
N GLY A 299 8.61 -18.42 -15.54
CA GLY A 299 8.88 -17.01 -15.84
C GLY A 299 10.29 -16.52 -15.48
N GLY A 300 11.16 -17.38 -14.93
CA GLY A 300 12.57 -17.05 -14.70
C GLY A 300 13.49 -18.21 -14.30
N GLU A 301 13.00 -19.46 -14.36
CA GLU A 301 13.71 -20.68 -13.89
C GLU A 301 14.34 -20.53 -12.49
N LEU A 302 13.73 -19.73 -11.62
CA LEU A 302 14.22 -19.53 -10.26
C LEU A 302 13.82 -20.72 -9.39
N LEU A 303 14.80 -21.32 -8.73
CA LEU A 303 14.62 -22.41 -7.80
C LEU A 303 14.24 -21.87 -6.41
N VAL A 304 13.04 -22.22 -5.93
CA VAL A 304 12.46 -21.70 -4.69
C VAL A 304 11.87 -22.82 -3.83
N GLN A 305 11.76 -22.56 -2.53
CA GLN A 305 11.05 -23.43 -1.59
C GLN A 305 9.65 -22.88 -1.27
N VAL A 306 8.61 -23.62 -1.66
CA VAL A 306 7.22 -23.23 -1.44
C VAL A 306 6.65 -24.01 -0.26
N LYS A 307 5.95 -23.33 0.65
CA LYS A 307 5.26 -24.01 1.76
C LYS A 307 4.20 -24.97 1.17
N ASN A 308 4.14 -26.21 1.62
CA ASN A 308 3.26 -27.22 1.01
C ASN A 308 1.79 -26.79 0.96
N GLU A 309 1.31 -26.12 2.01
CA GLU A 309 -0.06 -25.59 2.15
C GLU A 309 -0.34 -24.40 1.23
N TYR A 310 0.68 -23.82 0.60
CA TYR A 310 0.56 -22.73 -0.38
C TYR A 310 0.50 -23.25 -1.82
N ILE A 311 0.54 -24.57 -2.03
CA ILE A 311 0.44 -25.22 -3.34
C ILE A 311 -0.97 -25.79 -3.47
N SER A 312 -1.71 -25.33 -4.47
CA SER A 312 -3.03 -25.85 -4.79
C SER A 312 -2.94 -27.30 -5.31
N PRO A 313 -4.05 -28.05 -5.30
CA PRO A 313 -4.12 -29.37 -5.94
C PRO A 313 -3.70 -29.34 -7.42
N ASP A 314 -3.98 -28.24 -8.12
CA ASP A 314 -3.63 -28.03 -9.53
C ASP A 314 -2.16 -27.59 -9.73
N GLY A 315 -1.36 -27.50 -8.67
CA GLY A 315 0.05 -27.16 -8.74
C GLY A 315 0.34 -25.67 -8.86
N LEU A 316 -0.60 -24.80 -8.48
CA LEU A 316 -0.41 -23.34 -8.46
C LEU A 316 -0.12 -22.83 -7.07
N VAL A 317 0.67 -21.77 -6.97
CA VAL A 317 0.78 -21.02 -5.72
C VAL A 317 -0.49 -20.20 -5.50
N ILE A 318 -1.05 -20.29 -4.29
CA ILE A 318 -2.34 -19.66 -3.98
C ILE A 318 -2.22 -18.26 -3.36
N SER A 319 -1.00 -17.81 -3.05
CA SER A 319 -0.77 -16.61 -2.25
C SER A 319 0.64 -16.04 -2.40
N ASP A 320 0.73 -14.70 -2.45
CA ASP A 320 1.98 -13.94 -2.43
C ASP A 320 2.79 -14.27 -1.17
N HIS A 321 4.05 -14.72 -1.34
CA HIS A 321 4.93 -14.95 -0.20
C HIS A 321 6.42 -14.93 -0.56
N SER A 322 7.26 -14.78 0.46
CA SER A 322 8.67 -15.11 0.41
C SER A 322 8.87 -16.57 0.77
N SER A 323 9.72 -17.25 0.03
CA SER A 323 10.19 -18.62 0.34
C SER A 323 11.25 -18.65 1.45
N ARG A 324 11.74 -17.47 1.85
CA ARG A 324 12.87 -17.31 2.76
C ARG A 324 12.52 -17.60 4.21
N LYS A 325 13.49 -18.12 4.96
CA LYS A 325 13.43 -18.27 6.41
C LYS A 325 14.15 -17.08 7.02
N ILE A 326 13.60 -16.47 8.07
CA ILE A 326 14.15 -15.24 8.64
C ILE A 326 14.64 -15.44 10.08
N SER A 327 15.80 -14.86 10.38
CA SER A 327 16.34 -14.84 11.74
C SER A 327 15.46 -14.02 12.67
N VAL A 328 15.29 -14.47 13.90
CA VAL A 328 14.54 -13.77 14.96
C VAL A 328 15.29 -13.81 16.28
N VAL A 329 15.18 -12.72 17.05
CA VAL A 329 15.84 -12.59 18.35
C VAL A 329 14.86 -12.86 19.49
N LYS A 330 15.30 -13.63 20.49
CA LYS A 330 14.51 -13.89 21.70
C LYS A 330 14.19 -12.57 22.40
N GLY A 331 12.92 -12.37 22.73
CA GLY A 331 12.43 -11.16 23.39
C GLY A 331 11.76 -10.19 22.44
N ASP A 332 12.07 -10.22 21.15
CA ASP A 332 11.53 -9.29 20.17
C ASP A 332 10.07 -9.58 19.83
N ILE A 333 9.42 -8.58 19.25
CA ILE A 333 8.02 -8.66 18.80
C ILE A 333 8.00 -8.75 17.28
N VAL A 334 7.27 -9.74 16.76
CA VAL A 334 7.04 -9.95 15.33
C VAL A 334 5.56 -9.87 15.00
N SER A 335 5.27 -9.51 13.76
CA SER A 335 3.94 -9.57 13.17
C SER A 335 3.69 -10.98 12.63
N VAL A 336 2.55 -11.58 12.96
CA VAL A 336 2.14 -12.91 12.48
C VAL A 336 1.22 -12.76 11.28
N ILE A 337 1.72 -13.11 10.09
CA ILE A 337 0.95 -13.01 8.84
C ILE A 337 0.08 -14.26 8.67
N ASP A 338 0.68 -15.44 8.83
CA ASP A 338 -0.03 -16.72 8.74
C ASP A 338 0.56 -17.74 9.72
N ASP A 339 -0.29 -18.25 10.62
CA ASP A 339 0.05 -19.27 11.62
C ASP A 339 -0.72 -20.57 11.41
N SER A 340 -1.39 -20.73 10.27
CA SER A 340 -2.16 -21.92 9.94
C SER A 340 -1.27 -23.09 9.51
N CYS A 341 -0.12 -22.82 8.91
CA CYS A 341 0.72 -23.86 8.31
C CYS A 341 1.43 -24.76 9.34
N SER A 342 1.72 -25.99 8.94
CA SER A 342 2.48 -26.94 9.75
C SER A 342 3.95 -26.53 9.90
N GLY A 343 4.49 -26.70 11.12
CA GLY A 343 5.92 -26.51 11.43
C GLY A 343 6.44 -25.08 11.46
N TYR A 344 5.89 -24.18 10.65
CA TYR A 344 6.37 -22.81 10.45
C TYR A 344 5.21 -21.81 10.51
N THR A 345 5.53 -20.59 10.90
CA THR A 345 4.67 -19.41 10.89
C THR A 345 5.26 -18.43 9.89
N TYR A 346 4.44 -17.88 9.01
CA TYR A 346 4.84 -16.79 8.13
C TYR A 346 4.73 -15.48 8.91
N ILE A 347 5.85 -14.76 9.01
CA ILE A 347 5.98 -13.61 9.90
C ILE A 347 6.62 -12.44 9.18
N LYS A 348 6.45 -11.27 9.80
CA LYS A 348 7.19 -10.06 9.47
C LYS A 348 7.94 -9.57 10.70
N TYR A 349 9.22 -9.28 10.49
CA TYR A 349 10.14 -8.84 11.53
C TYR A 349 10.98 -7.69 10.98
N GLY A 350 10.68 -6.47 11.44
CA GLY A 350 11.20 -5.26 10.82
C GLY A 350 10.70 -5.13 9.37
N ASP A 351 11.63 -4.88 8.46
CA ASP A 351 11.43 -4.76 7.01
C ASP A 351 11.43 -6.12 6.28
N LYS A 352 11.72 -7.21 6.98
CA LYS A 352 11.82 -8.56 6.42
C LYS A 352 10.55 -9.35 6.60
N ILE A 353 10.25 -10.18 5.61
CA ILE A 353 9.11 -11.10 5.61
C ILE A 353 9.60 -12.49 5.23
N GLY A 354 9.13 -13.50 5.96
CA GLY A 354 9.51 -14.88 5.70
C GLY A 354 8.99 -15.85 6.74
N TRP A 355 9.46 -17.08 6.66
CA TRP A 355 9.07 -18.17 7.52
C TRP A 355 9.96 -18.25 8.76
N ALA A 356 9.36 -18.55 9.91
CA ALA A 356 10.09 -18.94 11.10
C ALA A 356 9.45 -20.18 11.74
N PRO A 357 10.23 -21.09 12.33
CA PRO A 357 9.67 -22.29 12.94
C PRO A 357 8.70 -21.98 14.08
N LYS A 358 7.59 -22.70 14.19
CA LYS A 358 6.57 -22.49 15.24
C LYS A 358 7.11 -22.61 16.67
N TRP A 359 8.19 -23.36 16.87
CA TRP A 359 8.79 -23.53 18.19
C TRP A 359 9.41 -22.25 18.74
N ILE A 360 9.71 -21.23 17.92
CA ILE A 360 10.24 -19.94 18.40
C ILE A 360 9.30 -19.24 19.38
N PHE A 361 8.00 -19.54 19.33
CA PHE A 361 6.97 -18.96 20.19
C PHE A 361 6.71 -19.78 21.46
N LYS A 362 7.29 -20.97 21.59
CA LYS A 362 7.12 -21.83 22.77
C LYS A 362 8.19 -21.52 23.81
N LYS A 363 7.84 -21.65 25.10
CA LYS A 363 8.85 -21.64 26.17
C LYS A 363 9.73 -22.89 26.02
N ASN A 364 11.02 -22.77 26.36
CA ASN A 364 11.88 -23.95 26.52
C ASN A 364 11.20 -24.90 27.52
N ARG A 365 11.04 -26.17 27.14
CA ARG A 365 10.85 -27.21 28.14
C ARG A 365 12.25 -27.43 28.74
N ILE A 366 12.43 -26.94 29.97
CA ILE A 366 13.60 -27.25 30.80
C ILE A 366 13.45 -28.70 31.25
#